data_AF-A0A964LBE8-F1
#
_entry.id   AF-A0A964LBE8-F1
#
_cell.length_a   1.000
_cell.length_b   1.000
_cell.length_c   1.000
_cell.angle_alpha   90.00
_cell.angle_beta   90.00
_cell.angle_gamma   90.00
#
_symmetry.space_group_name_H-M   'P 1'
#
loop_
_entity.id
_entity.type
_entity.pdbx_description
1 polymer ?
#
loop_
_entity_poly.entity_id
_entity_poly.type
_entity_poly.pdbx_seq_one_letter_code
_entity_poly.pdbx_strand_id
1 'polypeptide(L)' 'MSITIEMTPQEIAALKHATKLDNDAEAVTKAAQEFLRLSRLRELKAISGKVEFDDNWRQQEKLELDQSDFPH' A
#
# COMPACT_ATOMS: atom_id res chain seq x y z
N MET A 1 14.54 -13.30 -14.77
CA MET A 1 15.73 -12.46 -14.57
C MET A 1 16.31 -12.85 -13.21
N SER A 2 17.58 -13.27 -13.14
CA SER A 2 18.25 -13.67 -11.89
C SER A 2 19.31 -12.64 -11.52
N ILE A 3 19.44 -12.38 -10.23
CA ILE A 3 20.42 -11.43 -9.66
C ILE A 3 21.17 -12.18 -8.56
N THR A 4 22.49 -12.02 -8.53
CA THR A 4 23.33 -12.55 -7.46
C THR A 4 23.62 -11.43 -6.47
N ILE A 5 23.44 -11.72 -5.18
CA ILE A 5 23.62 -10.77 -4.09
C ILE A 5 24.42 -11.47 -3.00
N GLU A 6 25.41 -10.77 -2.43
CA GLU A 6 26.17 -11.27 -1.29
C GLU A 6 25.47 -10.88 0.01
N MET A 7 25.25 -11.87 0.87
CA MET A 7 24.64 -11.70 2.19
C MET A 7 25.33 -12.60 3.19
N THR A 8 25.42 -12.14 4.43
CA THR A 8 25.92 -12.94 5.53
C THR A 8 24.90 -14.02 5.94
N PRO A 9 25.36 -15.15 6.52
CA PRO A 9 24.45 -16.18 7.04
C PRO A 9 23.47 -15.64 8.08
N GLN A 10 23.89 -14.65 8.87
CA GLN A 10 23.07 -14.00 9.90
C GLN A 10 21.93 -13.19 9.27
N GLU A 11 22.19 -12.47 8.18
CA GLU A 11 21.16 -11.71 7.47
C GLU A 11 20.11 -12.64 6.84
N ILE A 12 20.53 -13.73 6.20
CA ILE A 12 19.59 -14.73 5.65
C ILE A 12 18.77 -15.37 6.77
N ALA A 13 19.39 -15.76 7.88
CA ALA A 13 18.67 -16.32 9.02
C ALA A 13 17.63 -15.33 9.59
N ALA A 14 17.96 -14.05 9.68
CA ALA A 14 17.04 -13.01 10.13
C ALA A 14 15.85 -12.86 9.16
N LEU A 15 16.11 -12.86 7.85
CA LEU A 15 15.04 -12.81 6.84
C LEU A 15 14.12 -14.03 6.94
N LYS A 16 14.67 -15.24 7.01
CA LYS A 16 13.90 -16.48 7.15
C LYS A 16 13.02 -16.48 8.40
N HIS A 17 13.57 -16.02 9.52
CA HIS A 17 12.82 -15.88 10.77
C HIS A 17 11.69 -14.84 10.63
N ALA A 18 11.96 -13.69 10.03
CA ALA A 18 10.96 -12.63 9.83
C ALA A 18 9.86 -13.05 8.84
N THR A 19 10.21 -13.74 7.75
CA THR A 19 9.26 -14.15 6.71
C THR A 19 8.56 -15.48 7.01
N LYS A 20 9.09 -16.24 7.98
CA LYS A 20 8.72 -17.62 8.33
C LYS A 20 8.85 -18.57 7.13
N LEU A 21 9.94 -18.43 6.38
CA LEU A 21 10.22 -19.23 5.18
C LEU A 21 11.57 -19.89 5.30
N ASP A 22 11.64 -21.16 4.90
CA ASP A 22 12.87 -21.95 4.94
C ASP A 22 13.68 -21.87 3.64
N ASN A 23 13.09 -21.37 2.55
CA ASN A 23 13.80 -21.12 1.31
C ASN A 23 14.40 -19.72 1.30
N ASP A 24 15.71 -19.63 1.07
CA ASP A 24 16.46 -18.37 1.12
C ASP A 24 15.99 -17.38 0.04
N ALA A 25 15.80 -17.84 -1.20
CA ALA A 25 15.36 -16.99 -2.30
C ALA A 25 13.93 -16.47 -2.10
N GLU A 26 13.03 -17.31 -1.60
CA GLU A 26 11.66 -16.90 -1.28
C GLU A 26 11.62 -15.93 -0.10
N ALA A 27 12.43 -16.15 0.94
CA ALA A 27 12.55 -15.25 2.08
C ALA A 27 13.03 -13.86 1.63
N VAL A 28 14.08 -13.80 0.80
CA VAL A 28 14.60 -12.54 0.25
C VAL A 28 13.54 -11.85 -0.63
N THR A 29 12.89 -12.60 -1.52
CA THR A 29 11.87 -12.05 -2.43
C THR A 29 10.69 -11.46 -1.64
N LYS A 30 10.19 -12.19 -0.65
CA LYS A 30 9.08 -11.74 0.19
C LYS A 30 9.46 -10.52 1.03
N ALA A 31 10.67 -10.47 1.59
CA ALA A 31 11.15 -9.32 2.32
C ALA A 31 11.28 -8.07 1.43
N ALA A 32 11.80 -8.21 0.21
CA ALA A 32 11.89 -7.12 -0.75
C ALA A 32 10.51 -6.57 -1.16
N GLN A 33 9.55 -7.46 -1.43
CA GLN A 33 8.17 -7.07 -1.73
C GLN A 33 7.53 -6.30 -0.57
N GLU A 34 7.73 -6.78 0.66
CA GLU A 34 7.17 -6.14 1.85
C GLU A 34 7.80 -4.77 2.11
N PHE A 35 9.11 -4.61 1.86
CA PHE A 35 9.78 -3.32 1.89
C PHE A 35 9.15 -2.31 0.91
N LEU A 36 8.89 -2.73 -0.33
CA LEU A 36 8.24 -1.88 -1.32
C LEU A 36 6.81 -1.50 -0.90
N ARG A 37 6.04 -2.46 -0.38
CA ARG A 37 4.67 -2.23 0.13
C ARG A 37 4.67 -1.18 1.26
N LEU A 38 5.55 -1.33 2.23
CA LEU A 38 5.67 -0.40 3.36
C LEU A 38 6.17 0.97 2.93
N SER A 39 7.09 1.04 1.98
CA SER A 39 7.58 2.31 1.42
C SER A 39 6.44 3.08 0.75
N ARG A 40 5.63 2.39 -0.07
CA ARG A 40 4.44 2.99 -0.69
C ARG A 40 3.42 3.48 0.34
N LEU A 41 3.20 2.71 1.40
CA LEU A 41 2.28 3.12 2.46
C LEU A 41 2.78 4.39 3.18
N ARG A 42 4.09 4.53 3.40
CA ARG A 42 4.69 5.73 3.98
C ARG A 42 4.55 6.95 3.07
N GLU A 43 4.75 6.78 1.75
CA GLU A 43 4.50 7.84 0.76
C GLU A 43 3.05 8.31 0.80
N LEU A 44 2.09 7.38 0.77
CA LEU A 44 0.66 7.70 0.84
C LEU A 44 0.31 8.41 2.14
N LYS A 45 0.85 7.95 3.27
CA LYS A 45 0.66 8.60 4.57
C LYS A 45 1.22 10.03 4.59
N ALA A 46 2.36 10.27 3.96
CA ALA A 46 2.95 11.61 3.86
C ALA A 46 2.09 12.57 3.03
N ILE A 47 1.31 12.06 2.08
CA ILE A 47 0.42 12.86 1.21
C ILE A 47 -0.98 13.00 1.82
N SER A 48 -1.42 12.07 2.67
CA SER A 48 -2.76 12.05 3.29
C SER A 48 -3.17 13.35 3.99
N GLY A 49 -2.22 14.10 4.58
CA GLY A 49 -2.48 15.42 5.18
C GLY A 49 -2.65 16.58 4.20
N LYS A 50 -2.57 16.33 2.88
CA LYS A 50 -2.70 17.33 1.81
C LYS A 50 -3.91 17.04 0.90
N VAL A 51 -4.72 16.05 1.24
CA VAL A 51 -5.94 15.76 0.50
C VAL A 51 -7.00 16.74 0.98
N GLU A 52 -7.16 17.83 0.24
CA GLU A 52 -8.30 18.73 0.40
C GLU A 52 -9.55 17.97 -0.07
N PHE A 53 -10.39 17.58 0.88
CA PHE A 53 -11.73 17.09 0.57
C PHE A 53 -12.59 18.28 0.23
N ASP A 54 -13.19 18.28 -0.96
CA ASP A 54 -14.22 19.25 -1.28
C ASP A 54 -15.45 18.88 -0.44
N ASP A 55 -15.74 19.69 0.59
CA ASP A 55 -16.85 19.49 1.53
C ASP A 55 -18.19 19.95 0.91
N ASN A 56 -18.34 19.71 -0.40
CA ASN A 56 -19.47 20.12 -1.24
C ASN A 56 -20.64 19.13 -1.20
N TRP A 57 -20.59 18.12 -0.33
CA TRP A 57 -21.59 17.04 -0.26
C TRP A 57 -23.02 17.59 -0.11
N ARG A 58 -23.20 18.71 0.62
CA ARG A 58 -24.52 19.37 0.76
C ARG A 58 -25.03 20.00 -0.54
N GLN A 59 -24.11 20.50 -1.38
CA GLN A 59 -24.48 21.04 -2.69
C GLN A 59 -24.81 19.90 -3.66
N GLN A 60 -24.06 18.80 -3.60
CA GLN A 60 -24.35 17.59 -4.40
C GLN A 60 -25.68 16.96 -4.00
N GLU A 61 -25.94 16.78 -2.70
CA GLU A 61 -27.21 16.26 -2.19
C GLU A 61 -28.40 17.10 -2.67
N LYS A 62 -28.28 18.44 -2.59
CA LYS A 62 -29.33 19.33 -3.07
C LYS A 62 -29.56 19.18 -4.58
N LEU A 63 -28.50 19.06 -5.38
CA LEU A 63 -28.61 18.89 -6.82
C LEU A 63 -29.25 17.54 -7.20
N GLU A 64 -28.97 16.47 -6.46
CA GLU A 64 -29.57 15.14 -6.68
C GLU A 64 -31.05 15.12 -6.31
N LEU A 65 -31.42 15.76 -5.20
CA LEU A 65 -32.81 15.90 -4.76
C LEU A 65 -33.62 16.81 -5.69
N ASP A 66 -33.04 17.91 -6.16
CA ASP A 66 -33.69 18.85 -7.09
C ASP A 66 -33.84 18.27 -8.51
N GLN A 67 -33.00 17.28 -8.89
CA GLN A 67 -33.12 16.57 -10.18
C GLN A 67 -34.02 15.33 -10.12
N SER A 68 -34.49 14.96 -8.92
CA SER A 68 -35.41 13.84 -8.72
C SER A 68 -36.87 14.25 -8.95
N ASP A 69 -37.17 14.83 -10.12
CA ASP A 69 -38.54 14.86 -10.64
C ASP A 69 -38.86 13.43 -11.13
N PHE A 70 -39.19 12.54 -10.19
CA PHE A 70 -39.79 11.25 -10.53
C PHE A 70 -41.17 11.54 -11.17
N PRO A 71 -41.41 11.18 -12.44
CA PRO A 71 -42.71 11.40 -13.05
C PRO A 71 -43.76 10.54 -12.34
N HIS A 72 -44.77 11.21 -11.78
CA HIS A 72 -46.00 10.60 -11.24
C HIS A 72 -46.88 10.03 -12.35
#